data_AF-R1GUE1-F1
#
_entry.id   AF-R1GUE1-F1
#
_cell.length_a   1.000
_cell.length_b   1.000
_cell.length_c   1.000
_cell.angle_alpha   90.00
_cell.angle_beta   90.00
_cell.angle_gamma   90.00
#
_symmetry.space_group_name_H-M   'P 1'
#
loop_
_entity.id
_entity.type
_entity.pdbx_description
1 polymer ?
#
loop_
_entity_poly.entity_id
_entity_poly.type
_entity_poly.pdbx_seq_one_letter_code
_entity_poly.pdbx_strand_id
1 'polypeptide(L)'
;MTGVVIAQLMRLQHAPNPDPTFGYHALGKPLAAVFIIAAIAMVLLGAFRFWRQQNAMVRGKVFAGGWEILTIMIGSLLLTTTVFALLLAVDIKKEIEGTV
;
A
#
# COMPACT_ATOMS: atom_id res chain seq x y z
N MET A 1 -6.70 3.47 -9.73
CA MET A 1 -5.85 3.88 -10.86
C MET A 1 -4.35 3.75 -10.55
N THR A 2 -3.84 4.34 -9.46
CA THR A 2 -2.40 4.34 -9.10
C THR A 2 -1.78 2.95 -8.85
N GLY A 3 -2.46 2.04 -8.15
CA GLY A 3 -1.92 0.69 -7.87
C GLY A 3 -1.65 -0.14 -9.14
N VAL A 4 -2.49 0.00 -10.16
CA VAL A 4 -2.30 -0.65 -11.47
C VAL A 4 -1.09 -0.04 -12.18
N VAL A 5 -0.93 1.28 -12.16
CA VAL A 5 0.23 1.95 -12.78
C VAL A 5 1.55 1.54 -12.12
N ILE A 6 1.60 1.42 -10.79
CA ILE A 6 2.79 0.94 -10.07
C ILE A 6 3.12 -0.51 -10.46
N ALA A 7 2.11 -1.39 -10.49
CA ALA A 7 2.31 -2.77 -10.92
C ALA A 7 2.82 -2.87 -12.36
N GLN A 8 2.30 -2.03 -13.26
CA GLN A 8 2.74 -1.98 -14.65
C GLN A 8 4.16 -1.42 -14.77
N LEU A 9 4.51 -0.36 -14.04
CA LEU A 9 5.88 0.20 -14.02
C LEU A 9 6.91 -0.80 -13.49
N MET A 10 6.60 -1.48 -12.38
CA MET A 10 7.46 -2.51 -11.79
C MET A 10 7.63 -3.72 -12.71
N ARG A 11 6.60 -4.03 -13.51
CA ARG A 11 6.68 -5.06 -14.55
C ARG A 11 7.45 -4.60 -15.79
N LEU A 12 7.45 -3.30 -16.09
CA LEU A 12 8.17 -2.72 -17.24
C LEU A 12 9.68 -2.61 -16.99
N GLN A 13 10.13 -2.52 -15.73
CA GLN A 13 11.53 -2.66 -15.34
C GLN A 13 12.02 -4.12 -15.51
N HIS A 14 12.12 -4.59 -16.76
CA HIS A 14 12.84 -5.81 -17.10
C HIS A 14 14.34 -5.50 -17.18
N ALA A 15 15.10 -5.93 -16.17
CA ALA A 15 16.57 -6.00 -16.28
C ALA A 15 16.96 -7.17 -17.19
N PRO A 16 18.05 -7.08 -17.99
CA PRO A 16 18.45 -8.11 -18.96
C PRO A 16 18.78 -9.50 -18.36
N ASN A 17 18.96 -9.59 -17.05
CA ASN A 17 19.29 -10.84 -16.36
C ASN A 17 18.39 -10.99 -15.11
N PRO A 18 17.21 -11.63 -15.23
CA PRO A 18 16.28 -11.76 -14.11
C PRO A 18 16.75 -12.86 -13.15
N ASP A 19 17.17 -12.45 -11.96
CA ASP A 19 17.42 -13.36 -10.84
C ASP A 19 16.08 -13.95 -10.35
N PRO A 20 15.85 -15.28 -10.43
CA PRO A 20 14.52 -15.88 -10.33
C PRO A 20 13.90 -15.87 -8.92
N THR A 21 14.64 -15.47 -7.89
CA THR A 21 14.20 -15.55 -6.48
C THR A 21 14.02 -14.19 -5.80
N PHE A 22 14.76 -13.14 -6.20
CA PHE A 22 14.70 -11.83 -5.54
C PHE A 22 14.96 -10.68 -6.54
N GLY A 23 13.89 -10.11 -7.09
CA GLY A 23 13.96 -8.96 -8.00
C GLY A 23 12.63 -8.20 -8.10
N TYR A 24 12.68 -6.97 -8.63
CA TYR A 24 11.53 -6.07 -8.81
C TYR A 24 10.30 -6.74 -9.46
N HIS A 25 10.53 -7.69 -10.37
CA HIS A 25 9.48 -8.46 -11.03
C HIS A 25 8.77 -9.47 -10.11
N ALA A 26 9.48 -10.10 -9.17
CA ALA A 26 8.92 -11.06 -8.22
C ALA A 26 8.16 -10.36 -7.09
N LEU A 27 8.65 -9.20 -6.65
CA LEU A 27 8.01 -8.36 -5.62
C LEU A 27 6.79 -7.60 -6.13
N GLY A 28 6.72 -7.28 -7.43
CA GLY A 28 5.61 -6.50 -7.99
C GLY A 28 4.23 -7.14 -7.83
N LYS A 29 4.10 -8.46 -8.00
CA LYS A 29 2.83 -9.18 -7.84
C LYS A 29 2.28 -9.17 -6.39
N PRO A 30 3.03 -9.61 -5.36
CA PRO A 30 2.55 -9.57 -3.99
C PRO A 30 2.31 -8.14 -3.52
N LEU A 31 3.16 -7.18 -3.92
CA LEU A 31 2.99 -5.78 -3.53
C LEU A 31 1.70 -5.18 -4.10
N ALA A 32 1.37 -5.48 -5.37
CA ALA A 32 0.11 -5.07 -5.98
C ALA A 32 -1.11 -5.66 -5.25
N ALA A 33 -1.05 -6.95 -4.87
CA ALA A 33 -2.11 -7.59 -4.10
C ALA A 33 -2.32 -6.91 -2.74
N VAL A 34 -1.24 -6.60 -2.01
CA VAL A 34 -1.30 -5.87 -0.73
C VAL A 34 -1.97 -4.51 -0.90
N PHE A 35 -1.60 -3.74 -1.92
CA PHE A 35 -2.23 -2.44 -2.18
C PHE A 35 -3.72 -2.54 -2.52
N ILE A 36 -4.13 -3.56 -3.27
CA ILE A 36 -5.54 -3.78 -3.59
C ILE A 36 -6.33 -4.13 -2.32
N ILE A 37 -5.81 -5.03 -1.48
CA ILE A 37 -6.43 -5.40 -0.21
C ILE A 37 -6.54 -4.19 0.73
N ALA A 38 -5.46 -3.41 0.85
CA ALA A 38 -5.44 -2.19 1.63
C ALA A 38 -6.48 -1.16 1.11
N ALA A 39 -6.62 -1.03 -0.21
CA ALA A 39 -7.63 -0.15 -0.80
C ALA A 39 -9.06 -0.61 -0.47
N ILE A 40 -9.34 -1.91 -0.58
CA ILE A 40 -10.66 -2.48 -0.21
C ILE A 40 -10.94 -2.22 1.27
N ALA A 41 -9.98 -2.48 2.15
CA ALA A 41 -10.12 -2.24 3.58
C ALA A 41 -10.41 -0.75 3.89
N MET A 42 -9.71 0.17 3.22
CA MET A 42 -9.92 1.61 3.36
C MET A 42 -11.32 2.05 2.91
N VAL A 43 -11.84 1.48 1.81
CA VAL A 43 -13.20 1.77 1.32
C VAL A 43 -14.24 1.30 2.34
N LEU A 44 -14.10 0.07 2.86
CA LEU A 44 -15.02 -0.48 3.86
C LEU A 44 -15.00 0.34 5.16
N LEU A 45 -13.82 0.70 5.65
CA LEU A 45 -13.67 1.52 6.86
C LEU A 45 -14.24 2.93 6.65
N GLY A 46 -14.03 3.52 5.47
CA GLY A 46 -14.62 4.81 5.09
C GLY A 46 -16.14 4.77 5.05
N ALA A 47 -16.72 3.72 4.46
CA ALA A 47 -18.17 3.50 4.42
C ALA A 47 -18.76 3.34 5.83
N PHE A 48 -18.12 2.54 6.69
CA PHE A 48 -18.54 2.38 8.08
C PHE A 48 -18.51 3.71 8.84
N ARG A 49 -17.41 4.48 8.71
CA ARG A 49 -17.28 5.80 9.34
C ARG A 49 -18.36 6.76 8.85
N PHE A 50 -18.62 6.77 7.55
CA PHE A 50 -19.66 7.60 6.95
C PHE A 50 -21.03 7.26 7.51
N TRP A 51 -21.37 5.97 7.59
CA TRP A 51 -22.63 5.53 8.17
C TRP A 51 -22.79 5.94 9.63
N ARG A 52 -21.73 5.80 10.43
CA ARG A 52 -21.74 6.23 11.85
C ARG A 52 -21.95 7.73 11.98
N GLN A 53 -21.29 8.53 11.15
CA GLN A 53 -21.43 9.99 11.19
C GLN A 53 -22.81 10.44 10.72
N GLN A 54 -23.36 9.84 9.67
CA GLN A 54 -24.73 10.13 9.23
C GLN A 54 -25.76 9.81 10.32
N ASN A 55 -25.65 8.64 10.96
CA ASN A 55 -26.54 8.26 12.07
C ASN A 55 -26.46 9.23 13.26
N ALA A 56 -25.28 9.81 13.52
CA ALA A 56 -25.11 10.83 14.55
C ALA A 56 -25.76 12.15 14.14
N MET A 57 -25.55 12.56 12.89
CA MET A 57 -26.04 13.82 12.34
C MET A 57 -27.57 13.88 12.34
N VAL A 58 -28.24 12.77 12.01
CA VAL A 58 -29.71 12.65 12.11
C VAL A 58 -30.21 12.89 13.55
N ARG A 59 -29.37 12.63 14.56
CA ARG A 59 -29.68 12.86 15.99
C ARG A 59 -29.13 14.20 16.50
N GLY A 60 -28.66 15.08 15.62
CA GLY A 60 -28.07 16.37 15.97
C GLY A 60 -26.70 16.27 16.66
N LYS A 61 -25.99 15.15 16.53
CA LYS A 61 -24.68 14.90 17.15
C LYS A 61 -23.60 14.72 16.08
N VAL A 62 -22.36 15.08 16.40
CA VAL A 62 -21.20 14.85 15.53
C VAL A 62 -20.13 14.11 16.33
N PHE A 63 -19.58 13.03 15.79
CA PHE A 63 -18.44 12.35 16.39
C PHE A 63 -17.14 13.03 15.94
N ALA A 64 -16.52 13.83 16.81
CA ALA A 64 -15.24 14.48 16.52
C ALA A 64 -14.04 13.50 16.58
N GLY A 65 -14.18 12.38 17.30
CA GLY A 65 -13.17 11.35 17.48
C GLY A 65 -13.61 9.98 16.96
N GLY A 66 -12.65 9.08 16.81
CA GLY A 66 -12.91 7.71 16.37
C GLY A 66 -11.63 6.91 16.26
N TRP A 67 -11.70 5.65 16.70
CA TRP A 67 -10.60 4.69 16.52
C TRP A 67 -10.29 4.47 15.04
N GLU A 68 -11.27 4.68 14.15
CA GLU A 68 -11.13 4.54 12.70
C GLU A 68 -10.05 5.46 12.13
N ILE A 69 -9.94 6.69 12.65
CA ILE A 69 -8.93 7.66 12.19
C ILE A 69 -7.53 7.18 12.57
N LEU A 70 -7.39 6.64 13.78
CA LEU A 70 -6.13 6.10 14.29
C LEU A 70 -5.72 4.84 13.51
N THR A 71 -6.67 3.97 13.18
CA THR A 71 -6.42 2.81 12.31
C THR A 71 -5.96 3.23 10.91
N ILE A 72 -6.57 4.26 10.32
CA ILE A 72 -6.14 4.80 9.01
C ILE A 72 -4.72 5.37 9.10
N MET A 73 -4.42 6.15 10.13
CA MET A 73 -3.11 6.77 10.32
C MET A 73 -2.00 5.74 10.53
N ILE A 74 -2.21 4.78 11.43
CA ILE A 74 -1.22 3.73 11.70
C ILE A 74 -1.09 2.82 10.48
N GLY A 75 -2.20 2.43 9.85
CA GLY A 75 -2.19 1.58 8.66
C GLY A 75 -1.46 2.22 7.48
N SER A 76 -1.67 3.52 7.23
CA SER A 76 -0.98 4.23 6.15
C SER A 76 0.51 4.41 6.44
N LEU A 77 0.87 4.68 7.70
CA LEU A 77 2.26 4.79 8.12
C LEU A 77 2.98 3.45 7.92
N LEU A 78 2.43 2.35 8.44
CA LEU A 78 3.01 1.02 8.32
C LEU A 78 3.14 0.57 6.87
N LEU A 79 2.11 0.81 6.04
CA LEU A 79 2.15 0.46 4.63
C LEU A 79 3.29 1.21 3.91
N THR A 80 3.41 2.52 4.16
CA THR A 80 4.41 3.36 3.51
C THR A 80 5.83 3.00 3.95
N THR A 81 6.06 2.79 5.25
CA THR A 81 7.37 2.40 5.77
C THR A 81 7.79 1.02 5.29
N THR A 82 6.86 0.06 5.22
CA THR A 82 7.14 -1.28 4.68
C THR A 82 7.54 -1.23 3.22
N VAL A 83 6.80 -0.48 2.40
CA VAL A 83 7.12 -0.32 0.97
C VAL A 83 8.48 0.34 0.80
N PHE A 84 8.77 1.40 1.56
CA PHE A 84 10.05 2.09 1.52
C PHE A 84 11.22 1.17 1.90
N ALA A 85 11.09 0.40 2.99
CA ALA A 85 12.11 -0.54 3.43
C ALA A 85 12.36 -1.65 2.38
N LEU A 86 11.30 -2.17 1.76
CA LEU A 86 11.42 -3.17 0.69
C LEU A 86 12.17 -2.61 -0.53
N LEU A 87 11.84 -1.39 -0.97
CA LEU A 87 12.53 -0.76 -2.10
C LEU A 87 14.01 -0.51 -1.79
N LEU A 88 14.29 0.02 -0.61
CA LEU A 88 15.67 0.26 -0.15
C LEU A 88 16.47 -1.05 -0.09
N ALA A 89 15.88 -2.13 0.42
CA ALA A 89 16.54 -3.44 0.46
C ALA A 89 16.85 -3.98 -0.95
N VAL A 90 15.96 -3.76 -1.92
CA VAL A 90 16.20 -4.17 -3.31
C VAL A 90 17.31 -3.33 -3.94
N ASP A 91 17.33 -2.02 -3.70
CA ASP A 91 18.40 -1.14 -4.21
C ASP A 91 19.77 -1.52 -3.64
N ILE A 92 19.86 -1.81 -2.34
CA ILE A 92 21.10 -2.30 -1.73
C ILE A 92 21.54 -3.64 -2.35
N LYS A 93 20.62 -4.59 -2.55
CA LYS A 93 20.95 -5.88 -3.19
C LYS A 93 21.52 -5.66 -4.59
N LYS A 94 20.88 -4.76 -5.36
CA LYS A 94 21.32 -4.43 -6.72
C LYS A 94 22.72 -3.80 -6.74
N GLU A 95 23.03 -2.92 -5.79
CA GLU A 95 24.36 -2.29 -5.67
C GLU A 95 25.45 -3.33 -5.31
N ILE A 96 25.15 -4.26 -4.41
CA ILE A 96 26.09 -5.33 -3.99
C ILE A 96 26.37 -6.33 -5.12
N GLU A 97 25.36 -6.68 -5.93
CA GLU A 97 25.50 -7.65 -7.01
C GLU A 97 26.20 -7.09 -8.27
N GLY A 98 26.57 -5.80 -8.30
CA GLY A 98 27.48 -5.26 -9.30
C GLY A 98 27.01 -5.36 -10.76
N THR A 99 25.70 -5.46 -11.00
CA THR A 99 25.14 -5.42 -12.36
C THR A 99 24.87 -3.96 -12.74
N VAL A 100 25.89 -3.36 -13.36
CA VAL A 100 25.80 -2.08 -14.12
C VAL A 100 24.77 -2.23 -15.24
#